data_AF-I6NCV3-F1
#
_entry.id   AF-I6NCV3-F1
#
_cell.length_a   1.000
_cell.length_b   1.000
_cell.length_c   1.000
_cell.angle_alpha   90.00
_cell.angle_beta   90.00
_cell.angle_gamma   90.00
#
_symmetry.space_group_name_H-M   'P 1'
#
loop_
_entity.id
_entity.type
_entity.pdbx_description
1 polymer ?
#
loop_
_entity_poly.entity_id
_entity_poly.type
_entity_poly.pdbx_seq_one_letter_code
_entity_poly.pdbx_strand_id
1 'polypeptide(L)'
;MQSRKRSKVLEISQAPTKKHRYNDSASSVRQKIWKCLPRLSEREMDIENTIKHSHLFIKLTSNERDYLQSILKGIKDVIDDSKYTFHSECVELKNFHITDCCVLLPFFMINLNKFWNKSNDSDSCSITKPFYVRCSVYVFKSCQILQIPVFNKKTTFHNHLAHVSGVPGFKQIEFQSADLKDLMGGIVHQISNWKFHPSKTPVHKRFIAALSNQNNVLRSVIEELPIYVNLIDMDLVAKVNIPAIERSKKNMEDYAIKLQEYNNKVSVKDIKPTDETKTQKDTVKSSKYSNLMQQKHTTSRYQGTSKRHTPTPNAMSSQDKRTTHHYASSEDIKSYCMATIKATIDVVSSKSAYQITRAYVKYPRTCIDSLYQKLAELRNESNCNIVILNIQTVHESTAWFENLNTEEYASIVPPPSAVRVISIGGVGENCKRALRLLQNFLENISSYPKPSIHA
;
A
#
# COMPACT_ATOMS: atom_id res chain seq x y z
N MET A 1 -5.71 16.70 -68.89
CA MET A 1 -5.72 15.42 -69.66
C MET A 1 -4.45 14.68 -69.28
N GLN A 2 -4.34 13.42 -68.85
CA GLN A 2 -5.22 12.31 -68.44
C GLN A 2 -4.34 11.53 -67.44
N SER A 3 -4.67 11.42 -66.15
CA SER A 3 -5.33 10.25 -65.55
C SER A 3 -4.90 8.88 -66.10
N ARG A 4 -4.16 8.09 -65.30
CA ARG A 4 -4.30 6.63 -65.27
C ARG A 4 -4.36 6.11 -63.84
N LYS A 5 -5.43 5.36 -63.61
CA LYS A 5 -5.88 4.68 -62.38
C LYS A 5 -5.46 3.21 -62.41
N ARG A 6 -5.31 2.64 -61.20
CA ARG A 6 -5.56 1.24 -60.76
C ARG A 6 -4.63 0.15 -61.34
N SER A 7 -4.18 -0.83 -60.56
CA SER A 7 -5.02 -1.82 -59.85
C SER A 7 -4.40 -2.40 -58.59
N LYS A 8 -5.27 -2.70 -57.61
CA LYS A 8 -5.04 -3.51 -56.41
C LYS A 8 -4.86 -4.99 -56.80
N VAL A 9 -3.91 -5.67 -56.17
CA VAL A 9 -4.01 -7.11 -55.87
C VAL A 9 -3.75 -7.27 -54.37
N LEU A 10 -4.69 -7.91 -53.69
CA LEU A 10 -4.55 -8.41 -52.32
C LEU A 10 -3.62 -9.63 -52.34
N GLU A 11 -2.59 -9.64 -51.50
CA GLU A 11 -2.04 -10.88 -50.97
C GLU A 11 -1.97 -10.79 -49.45
N ILE A 12 -2.76 -11.64 -48.82
CA ILE A 12 -2.73 -11.95 -47.41
C ILE A 12 -1.64 -13.02 -47.23
N SER A 13 -0.55 -12.71 -46.53
CA SER A 13 0.20 -13.75 -45.83
C SER A 13 1.12 -13.20 -44.73
N GLN A 14 0.68 -13.46 -43.51
CA GLN A 14 1.47 -13.86 -42.34
C GLN A 14 2.52 -12.90 -41.77
N ALA A 15 2.12 -12.32 -40.64
CA ALA A 15 2.97 -11.61 -39.69
C ALA A 15 4.14 -12.49 -39.20
N PRO A 16 5.38 -11.98 -39.18
CA PRO A 16 6.44 -12.61 -38.42
C PRO A 16 6.16 -12.38 -36.93
N THR A 17 5.82 -13.46 -36.24
CA THR A 17 5.79 -13.55 -34.78
C THR A 17 7.17 -13.22 -34.23
N LYS A 18 7.39 -11.94 -33.89
CA LYS A 18 8.54 -11.51 -33.11
C LYS A 18 8.44 -12.18 -31.73
N LYS A 19 9.10 -13.32 -31.59
CA LYS A 19 9.44 -13.91 -30.29
C LYS A 19 10.11 -12.82 -29.47
N HIS A 20 9.40 -12.34 -28.45
CA HIS A 20 9.98 -11.53 -27.38
C HIS A 20 11.05 -12.40 -26.70
N ARG A 21 12.30 -12.23 -27.12
CA ARG A 21 13.44 -12.52 -26.25
C ARG A 21 13.30 -11.59 -25.07
N TYR A 22 12.89 -12.14 -23.94
CA TYR A 22 13.08 -11.54 -22.64
C TYR A 22 14.60 -11.43 -22.47
N ASN A 23 15.14 -10.26 -22.80
CA ASN A 23 16.55 -9.97 -22.64
C ASN A 23 16.75 -9.63 -21.17
N ASP A 24 16.87 -10.68 -20.34
CA ASP A 24 17.22 -10.60 -18.93
C ASP A 24 18.74 -10.38 -18.77
N SER A 25 19.27 -9.46 -19.58
CA SER A 25 20.56 -8.84 -19.34
C SER A 25 20.27 -7.52 -18.63
N ALA A 26 20.66 -7.45 -17.36
CA ALA A 26 20.78 -6.21 -16.59
C ALA A 26 21.86 -5.31 -17.22
N SER A 27 21.64 -4.91 -18.46
CA SER A 27 22.33 -3.78 -19.06
C SER A 27 21.81 -2.54 -18.35
N SER A 28 22.74 -1.76 -17.82
CA SER A 28 22.47 -0.45 -17.23
C SER A 28 21.88 0.46 -18.30
N VAL A 29 20.55 0.45 -18.46
CA VAL A 29 19.87 1.28 -19.44
C VAL A 29 19.90 2.71 -18.96
N ARG A 30 20.68 3.53 -19.67
CA ARG A 30 20.74 4.98 -19.45
C ARG A 30 19.52 5.65 -20.10
N GLN A 31 18.71 6.32 -19.30
CA GLN A 31 17.59 7.13 -19.76
C GLN A 31 18.01 8.60 -19.81
N LYS A 32 17.64 9.31 -20.88
CA LYS A 32 17.94 10.73 -21.08
C LYS A 32 16.64 11.52 -21.11
N ILE A 33 16.61 12.67 -20.46
CA ILE A 33 15.43 13.58 -20.40
C ILE A 33 14.89 13.82 -21.82
N TRP A 34 15.77 14.17 -22.76
CA TRP A 34 15.42 14.49 -24.14
C TRP A 34 14.77 13.34 -24.93
N LYS A 35 15.11 12.08 -24.59
CA LYS A 35 14.53 10.89 -25.24
C LYS A 35 13.22 10.45 -24.59
N CYS A 36 12.96 10.92 -23.37
CA CYS A 36 11.79 10.58 -22.58
C CYS A 36 10.72 11.68 -22.59
N LEU A 37 11.01 12.82 -23.21
CA LEU A 37 10.02 13.86 -23.48
C LEU A 37 8.80 13.23 -24.16
N PRO A 38 7.59 13.36 -23.58
CA PRO A 38 6.40 12.79 -24.16
C PRO A 38 6.16 13.39 -25.55
N ARG A 39 5.81 12.53 -26.52
CA ARG A 39 5.33 12.99 -27.82
C ARG A 39 3.93 13.54 -27.62
N LEU A 40 3.86 14.84 -27.40
CA LEU A 40 2.61 15.56 -27.17
C LEU A 40 1.77 15.48 -28.46
N SER A 41 0.54 15.03 -28.34
CA SER A 41 -0.38 14.96 -29.49
C SER A 41 -1.09 16.29 -29.65
N GLU A 42 -1.46 16.66 -30.89
CA GLU A 42 -2.22 17.88 -31.22
C GLU A 42 -3.53 18.06 -30.41
N ARG A 43 -4.01 17.03 -29.70
CA ARG A 43 -5.18 17.12 -28.80
C ARG A 43 -4.91 17.77 -27.44
N GLU A 44 -3.65 18.03 -27.08
CA GLU A 44 -3.27 18.72 -25.84
C GLU A 44 -2.90 20.20 -26.12
N MET A 45 -3.80 20.92 -26.78
CA MET A 45 -3.59 22.24 -27.40
C MET A 45 -3.11 23.39 -26.48
N ASP A 46 -3.02 23.20 -25.16
CA ASP A 46 -2.63 24.24 -24.20
C ASP A 46 -1.22 24.07 -23.60
N ILE A 47 -0.41 23.11 -24.10
CA ILE A 47 0.89 22.80 -23.48
C ILE A 47 1.94 23.90 -23.69
N GLU A 48 1.94 24.54 -24.86
CA GLU A 48 2.82 25.68 -25.14
C GLU A 48 2.31 26.99 -24.54
N ASN A 49 1.09 27.02 -23.99
CA ASN A 49 0.56 28.20 -23.33
C ASN A 49 1.18 28.36 -21.95
N THR A 50 1.64 29.57 -21.63
CA THR A 50 2.11 29.88 -20.27
C THR A 50 0.94 29.76 -19.31
N ILE A 51 1.08 28.94 -18.27
CA ILE A 51 0.08 28.87 -17.20
C ILE A 51 0.21 30.14 -16.36
N LYS A 52 -0.72 31.08 -16.54
CA LYS A 52 -0.70 32.36 -15.83
C LYS A 52 -0.81 32.15 -14.31
N HIS A 53 -0.06 32.95 -13.55
CA HIS A 53 -0.04 32.89 -12.08
C HIS A 53 0.39 31.53 -11.53
N SER A 54 1.05 30.69 -12.34
CA SER A 54 1.61 29.44 -11.87
C SER A 54 2.82 29.73 -10.99
N HIS A 55 2.82 29.11 -9.81
CA HIS A 55 3.93 29.13 -8.87
C HIS A 55 4.08 27.73 -8.29
N LEU A 56 5.24 27.13 -8.49
CA LEU A 56 5.62 25.83 -7.95
C LEU A 56 6.93 26.00 -7.20
N PHE A 57 7.00 25.48 -5.98
CA PHE A 57 8.18 25.58 -5.13
C PHE A 57 8.74 24.20 -4.83
N ILE A 58 10.05 24.09 -4.76
CA ILE A 58 10.75 22.89 -4.27
C ILE A 58 11.65 23.36 -3.12
N LYS A 59 11.46 22.77 -1.94
CA LYS A 59 12.31 23.03 -0.78
C LYS A 59 13.71 22.46 -1.04
N LEU A 60 14.74 23.25 -0.75
CA LEU A 60 16.14 22.87 -0.93
C LEU A 60 16.94 23.29 0.31
N THR A 61 17.91 22.46 0.69
CA THR A 61 18.99 22.88 1.58
C THR A 61 19.95 23.80 0.85
N SER A 62 20.77 24.57 1.59
CA SER A 62 21.77 25.45 0.98
C SER A 62 22.75 24.70 0.07
N ASN A 63 23.17 23.50 0.48
CA ASN A 63 24.09 22.67 -0.33
C ASN A 63 23.44 22.17 -1.62
N GLU A 64 22.17 21.70 -1.55
CA GLU A 64 21.43 21.27 -2.74
C GLU A 64 21.22 22.44 -3.71
N ARG A 65 20.89 23.62 -3.18
CA ARG A 65 20.72 24.84 -3.97
C ARG A 65 21.99 25.19 -4.74
N ASP A 66 23.12 25.28 -4.06
CA ASP A 66 24.40 25.66 -4.66
C ASP A 66 24.84 24.61 -5.70
N TYR A 67 24.64 23.33 -5.40
CA TYR A 67 24.86 22.25 -6.35
C TYR A 67 23.98 22.38 -7.59
N LEU A 68 22.66 22.52 -7.44
CA LEU A 68 21.72 22.66 -8.56
C LEU A 68 22.03 23.90 -9.42
N GLN A 69 22.36 25.02 -8.78
CA GLN A 69 22.71 26.26 -9.47
C GLN A 69 23.98 26.10 -10.33
N SER A 70 24.95 25.29 -9.87
CA SER A 70 26.19 25.02 -10.62
C SER A 70 25.96 24.23 -11.92
N ILE A 71 25.02 23.27 -11.90
CA ILE A 71 24.76 22.35 -13.02
C ILE A 71 23.67 22.83 -13.97
N LEU A 72 22.86 23.81 -13.56
CA LEU A 72 21.73 24.34 -14.34
C LEU A 72 22.14 24.93 -15.69
N LYS A 73 23.43 25.29 -15.84
CA LYS A 73 24.04 25.65 -17.13
C LYS A 73 23.71 24.63 -18.23
N GLY A 74 23.58 23.34 -17.90
CA GLY A 74 23.29 22.29 -18.86
C GLY A 74 21.88 22.29 -19.47
N ILE A 75 20.95 23.13 -18.99
CA ILE A 75 19.58 23.25 -19.52
C ILE A 75 19.15 24.70 -19.81
N LYS A 76 20.06 25.68 -19.68
CA LYS A 76 19.77 27.10 -19.90
C LYS A 76 19.27 27.41 -21.32
N ASP A 77 19.74 26.66 -22.31
CA ASP A 77 19.35 26.87 -23.70
C ASP A 77 17.91 26.40 -24.00
N VAL A 78 17.32 25.64 -23.08
CA VAL A 78 15.98 25.04 -23.25
C VAL A 78 14.93 25.75 -22.41
N ILE A 79 15.31 26.30 -21.27
CA ILE A 79 14.39 26.92 -20.32
C ILE A 79 14.90 28.30 -19.95
N ASP A 80 14.07 29.29 -20.22
CA ASP A 80 14.36 30.69 -19.93
C ASP A 80 14.62 30.90 -18.43
N ASP A 81 15.72 31.58 -18.12
CA ASP A 81 16.12 31.97 -16.77
C ASP A 81 15.04 32.80 -16.05
N SER A 82 14.12 33.42 -16.81
CA SER A 82 12.96 34.13 -16.24
C SER A 82 11.92 33.21 -15.58
N LYS A 83 11.89 31.91 -15.93
CA LYS A 83 10.88 30.95 -15.48
C LYS A 83 11.18 30.34 -14.12
N TYR A 84 12.41 30.43 -13.63
CA TYR A 84 12.79 29.92 -12.33
C TYR A 84 13.56 30.97 -11.50
N THR A 85 13.53 30.84 -10.18
CA THR A 85 14.26 31.75 -9.29
C THR A 85 14.71 30.97 -8.06
N PHE A 86 16.00 31.05 -7.74
CA PHE A 86 16.55 30.48 -6.52
C PHE A 86 16.38 31.46 -5.36
N HIS A 87 15.83 30.95 -4.28
CA HIS A 87 15.71 31.63 -3.00
C HIS A 87 16.65 30.95 -1.99
N SER A 88 16.72 31.47 -0.75
CA SER A 88 17.62 30.94 0.27
C SER A 88 17.44 29.44 0.55
N GLU A 89 16.19 28.98 0.61
CA GLU A 89 15.81 27.61 1.03
C GLU A 89 14.86 26.92 0.03
N CYS A 90 14.69 27.46 -1.18
CA CYS A 90 13.87 26.85 -2.21
C CYS A 90 14.22 27.32 -3.62
N VAL A 91 13.72 26.59 -4.60
CA VAL A 91 13.61 27.07 -5.99
C VAL A 91 12.14 27.26 -6.34
N GLU A 92 11.84 28.39 -6.96
CA GLU A 92 10.51 28.74 -7.47
C GLU A 92 10.51 28.58 -8.99
N LEU A 93 9.49 27.93 -9.53
CA LEU A 93 9.12 27.98 -10.94
C LEU A 93 7.88 28.88 -11.05
N LYS A 94 7.93 29.90 -11.92
CA LYS A 94 6.87 30.90 -12.08
C LYS A 94 6.48 31.09 -13.53
N ASN A 95 5.19 31.25 -13.79
CA ASN A 95 4.63 31.48 -15.14
C ASN A 95 5.22 30.50 -16.17
N PHE A 96 5.26 29.22 -15.82
CA PHE A 96 5.89 28.18 -16.62
C PHE A 96 4.91 27.56 -17.64
N HIS A 97 5.47 26.94 -18.67
CA HIS A 97 4.79 25.99 -19.55
C HIS A 97 4.79 24.59 -18.93
N ILE A 98 3.87 23.73 -19.37
CA ILE A 98 3.84 22.34 -18.88
C ILE A 98 5.16 21.62 -19.25
N THR A 99 5.72 21.93 -20.42
CA THR A 99 7.02 21.44 -20.88
C THR A 99 8.17 21.86 -19.97
N ASP A 100 8.20 23.11 -19.51
CA ASP A 100 9.23 23.61 -18.57
C ASP A 100 9.27 22.75 -17.31
N CYS A 101 8.09 22.47 -16.72
CA CYS A 101 7.99 21.60 -15.56
C CYS A 101 8.39 20.15 -15.86
N CYS A 102 8.04 19.64 -17.04
CA CYS A 102 8.40 18.29 -17.46
C CYS A 102 9.89 18.11 -17.70
N VAL A 103 10.65 19.19 -17.88
CA VAL A 103 12.11 19.15 -17.99
C VAL A 103 12.77 19.48 -16.64
N LEU A 104 12.37 20.58 -15.99
CA LEU A 104 12.98 21.03 -14.72
C LEU A 104 12.78 20.05 -13.59
N LEU A 105 11.56 19.50 -13.41
CA LEU A 105 11.31 18.60 -12.28
C LEU A 105 12.13 17.31 -12.40
N PRO A 106 12.14 16.60 -13.55
CA PRO A 106 13.03 15.45 -13.70
C PRO A 106 14.51 15.81 -13.65
N PHE A 107 14.92 16.98 -14.18
CA PHE A 107 16.29 17.45 -14.06
C PHE A 107 16.71 17.61 -12.59
N PHE A 108 15.91 18.30 -11.78
CA PHE A 108 16.18 18.45 -10.35
C PHE A 108 16.14 17.10 -9.63
N MET A 109 15.14 16.26 -9.91
CA MET A 109 15.04 14.92 -9.32
C MET A 109 16.25 14.03 -9.61
N ILE A 110 16.73 14.00 -10.85
CA ILE A 110 17.90 13.22 -11.26
C ILE A 110 19.13 13.73 -10.52
N ASN A 111 19.35 15.04 -10.52
CA ASN A 111 20.56 15.62 -10.00
C ASN A 111 20.60 15.63 -8.47
N LEU A 112 19.48 15.86 -7.80
CA LEU A 112 19.38 15.66 -6.36
C LEU A 112 19.61 14.19 -6.00
N ASN A 113 19.04 13.24 -6.75
CA ASN A 113 19.33 11.82 -6.55
C ASN A 113 20.83 11.50 -6.72
N LYS A 114 21.52 12.12 -7.68
CA LYS A 114 22.97 11.98 -7.85
C LYS A 114 23.76 12.60 -6.70
N PHE A 115 23.34 13.78 -6.24
CA PHE A 115 23.93 14.49 -5.11
C PHE A 115 23.87 13.65 -3.83
N TRP A 116 22.68 13.15 -3.47
CA TRP A 116 22.48 12.34 -2.28
C TRP A 116 23.18 10.98 -2.35
N ASN A 117 23.24 10.35 -3.53
CA ASN A 117 23.95 9.09 -3.74
C ASN A 117 25.45 9.24 -4.02
N LYS A 118 25.98 10.48 -4.02
CA LYS A 118 27.38 10.80 -4.36
C LYS A 118 27.84 10.11 -5.66
N SER A 119 26.99 10.18 -6.69
CA SER A 119 27.27 9.55 -7.98
C SER A 119 28.35 10.32 -8.75
N ASN A 120 29.31 9.60 -9.34
CA ASN A 120 30.33 10.17 -10.22
C ASN A 120 29.84 10.43 -11.67
N ASP A 121 28.53 10.28 -11.95
CA ASP A 121 27.99 10.48 -13.30
C ASP A 121 27.80 11.97 -13.62
N SER A 122 28.65 12.47 -14.51
CA SER A 122 28.71 13.87 -14.95
C SER A 122 27.57 14.34 -15.85
N ASP A 123 26.79 13.44 -16.46
CA ASP A 123 25.69 13.85 -17.36
C ASP A 123 24.44 14.23 -16.56
N SER A 124 24.25 15.52 -16.32
CA SER A 124 23.12 16.08 -15.57
C SER A 124 21.74 15.80 -16.18
N CYS A 125 21.67 15.39 -17.46
CA CYS A 125 20.43 15.17 -18.19
C CYS A 125 20.08 13.69 -18.38
N SER A 126 20.78 12.81 -17.67
CA SER A 126 20.59 11.37 -17.76
C SER A 126 20.65 10.68 -16.40
N ILE A 127 20.01 9.51 -16.33
CA ILE A 127 20.04 8.64 -15.17
C ILE A 127 20.11 7.19 -15.61
N THR A 128 20.91 6.40 -14.89
CA THR A 128 21.16 4.99 -15.21
C THR A 128 20.29 4.11 -14.32
N LYS A 129 19.57 3.14 -14.91
CA LYS A 129 18.79 2.17 -14.15
C LYS A 129 19.69 1.16 -13.40
N PRO A 130 19.24 0.64 -12.25
CA PRO A 130 17.98 0.96 -11.56
C PRO A 130 18.05 2.29 -10.80
N PHE A 131 16.96 3.06 -10.82
CA PHE A 131 16.83 4.26 -9.99
C PHE A 131 15.39 4.38 -9.47
N TYR A 132 15.23 5.18 -8.43
CA TYR A 132 13.93 5.55 -7.91
C TYR A 132 13.98 6.99 -7.44
N VAL A 133 13.33 7.89 -8.19
CA VAL A 133 13.36 9.32 -7.91
C VAL A 133 12.10 9.75 -7.18
N ARG A 134 12.25 10.63 -6.20
CA ARG A 134 11.18 11.25 -5.42
C ARG A 134 11.39 12.77 -5.38
N CYS A 135 10.30 13.52 -5.41
CA CYS A 135 10.32 14.98 -5.21
C CYS A 135 9.01 15.44 -4.59
N SER A 136 9.12 16.35 -3.62
CA SER A 136 7.98 17.08 -3.09
C SER A 136 7.94 18.47 -3.72
N VAL A 137 6.84 18.78 -4.39
CA VAL A 137 6.55 20.10 -4.93
C VAL A 137 5.46 20.76 -4.12
N TYR A 138 5.54 22.07 -3.95
CA TYR A 138 4.60 22.87 -3.20
C TYR A 138 3.90 23.87 -4.10
N VAL A 139 2.58 23.94 -3.99
CA VAL A 139 1.76 24.96 -4.67
C VAL A 139 0.91 25.69 -3.66
N PHE A 140 0.58 26.95 -3.96
CA PHE A 140 -0.22 27.74 -3.02
C PHE A 140 -1.61 27.13 -2.82
N LYS A 141 -2.18 27.25 -1.61
CA LYS A 141 -3.45 26.58 -1.26
C LYS A 141 -4.64 26.89 -2.19
N SER A 142 -4.62 28.04 -2.88
CA SER A 142 -5.67 28.43 -3.84
C SER A 142 -5.58 27.65 -5.16
N CYS A 143 -4.48 26.95 -5.45
CA CYS A 143 -4.38 26.08 -6.61
C CYS A 143 -5.39 24.93 -6.47
N GLN A 144 -6.26 24.77 -7.47
CA GLN A 144 -7.14 23.61 -7.54
C GLN A 144 -6.36 22.46 -8.18
N ILE A 145 -6.28 21.35 -7.47
CA ILE A 145 -5.60 20.13 -7.91
C ILE A 145 -6.70 19.10 -8.10
N LEU A 146 -6.93 18.71 -9.35
CA LEU A 146 -7.82 17.60 -9.68
C LEU A 146 -6.98 16.32 -9.69
N GLN A 147 -7.17 15.45 -8.71
CA GLN A 147 -6.54 14.14 -8.71
C GLN A 147 -7.26 13.23 -9.69
N ILE A 148 -6.79 13.23 -10.94
CA ILE A 148 -7.26 12.28 -11.93
C ILE A 148 -6.47 10.96 -11.75
N PRO A 149 -7.15 9.81 -11.60
CA PRO A 149 -6.46 8.53 -11.51
C PRO A 149 -5.68 8.28 -12.80
N VAL A 150 -4.39 7.97 -12.67
CA VAL A 150 -3.52 7.67 -13.81
C VAL A 150 -4.14 6.51 -14.60
N PHE A 151 -4.45 6.75 -15.87
CA PHE A 151 -5.21 5.83 -16.74
C PHE A 151 -4.59 4.43 -16.90
N ASN A 152 -3.32 4.25 -16.54
CA ASN A 152 -2.60 3.00 -16.74
C ASN A 152 -2.03 2.44 -15.43
N LYS A 153 -2.62 1.35 -14.92
CA LYS A 153 -2.17 0.64 -13.71
C LYS A 153 -0.77 0.02 -13.81
N LYS A 154 -0.10 0.12 -14.97
CA LYS A 154 1.25 -0.41 -15.22
C LYS A 154 2.36 0.64 -15.12
N THR A 155 2.05 1.91 -14.88
CA THR A 155 3.11 2.94 -14.76
C THR A 155 3.82 2.85 -13.42
N THR A 156 5.10 3.18 -13.41
CA THR A 156 5.89 3.35 -12.17
C THR A 156 5.70 4.73 -11.53
N PHE A 157 5.07 5.67 -12.24
CA PHE A 157 4.74 6.99 -11.71
C PHE A 157 3.61 6.92 -10.70
N HIS A 158 3.83 7.50 -9.54
CA HIS A 158 2.79 7.75 -8.55
C HIS A 158 2.85 9.21 -8.14
N ASN A 159 1.68 9.78 -7.90
CA ASN A 159 1.54 11.07 -7.24
C ASN A 159 0.73 10.90 -5.96
N HIS A 160 1.04 11.71 -4.96
CA HIS A 160 0.30 11.76 -3.72
C HIS A 160 0.18 13.22 -3.26
N LEU A 161 -1.05 13.68 -3.02
CA LEU A 161 -1.27 14.95 -2.31
C LEU A 161 -1.14 14.66 -0.82
N ALA A 162 -0.14 15.24 -0.17
CA ALA A 162 0.08 15.03 1.25
C ALA A 162 -1.11 15.56 2.05
N HIS A 163 -1.64 14.73 2.96
CA HIS A 163 -2.73 15.13 3.86
C HIS A 163 -2.32 16.29 4.77
N VAL A 164 -1.08 16.26 5.25
CA VAL A 164 -0.47 17.33 6.04
C VAL A 164 0.68 17.90 5.23
N SER A 165 0.55 19.16 4.81
CA SER A 165 1.63 19.84 4.11
C SER A 165 2.74 20.21 5.07
N GLY A 166 3.98 19.99 4.65
CA GLY A 166 5.15 20.48 5.38
C GLY A 166 5.12 21.99 5.56
N VAL A 167 4.62 22.78 4.60
CA VAL A 167 4.66 24.24 4.65
C VAL A 167 3.24 24.82 4.81
N PRO A 168 2.95 25.54 5.91
CA PRO A 168 1.63 26.13 6.16
C PRO A 168 1.15 27.04 5.02
N GLY A 169 -0.10 26.87 4.60
CA GLY A 169 -0.70 27.67 3.52
C GLY A 169 -0.36 27.20 2.10
N PHE A 170 0.40 26.11 1.97
CA PHE A 170 0.73 25.46 0.70
C PHE A 170 0.26 24.01 0.70
N LYS A 171 -0.03 23.47 -0.47
CA LYS A 171 -0.31 22.05 -0.71
C LYS A 171 0.99 21.38 -1.15
N GLN A 172 1.33 20.24 -0.56
CA GLN A 172 2.48 19.45 -0.92
C GLN A 172 2.04 18.26 -1.79
N ILE A 173 2.66 18.11 -2.95
CA ILE A 173 2.43 17.02 -3.87
C ILE A 173 3.75 16.27 -4.03
N GLU A 174 3.69 14.97 -3.81
CA GLU A 174 4.84 14.08 -3.96
C GLU A 174 4.76 13.38 -5.30
N PHE A 175 5.83 13.47 -6.09
CA PHE A 175 6.02 12.70 -7.31
C PHE A 175 7.08 11.63 -7.09
N GLN A 176 6.79 10.42 -7.51
CA GLN A 176 7.73 9.31 -7.44
C GLN A 176 7.67 8.42 -8.68
N SER A 177 8.83 7.95 -9.16
CA SER A 177 8.90 7.06 -10.33
C SER A 177 10.20 6.26 -10.36
N ALA A 178 10.15 5.09 -10.98
CA ALA A 178 11.31 4.25 -11.31
C ALA A 178 11.69 4.32 -12.81
N ASP A 179 10.92 5.08 -13.60
CA ASP A 179 11.12 5.26 -15.03
C ASP A 179 10.92 6.72 -15.41
N LEU A 180 11.85 7.26 -16.22
CA LEU A 180 11.85 8.67 -16.61
C LEU A 180 10.70 8.99 -17.58
N LYS A 181 10.32 8.06 -18.46
CA LYS A 181 9.20 8.25 -19.38
C LYS A 181 7.88 8.28 -18.64
N ASP A 182 7.69 7.37 -17.68
CA ASP A 182 6.51 7.37 -16.80
C ASP A 182 6.45 8.65 -15.96
N LEU A 183 7.59 9.11 -15.43
CA LEU A 183 7.68 10.36 -14.66
C LEU A 183 7.23 11.56 -15.48
N MET A 184 7.80 11.74 -16.68
CA MET A 184 7.49 12.89 -17.52
C MET A 184 6.05 12.86 -18.00
N GLY A 185 5.53 11.71 -18.44
CA GLY A 185 4.12 11.56 -18.81
C GLY A 185 3.18 11.81 -17.63
N GLY A 186 3.56 11.37 -16.42
CA GLY A 186 2.84 11.62 -15.19
C GLY A 186 2.78 13.10 -14.80
N ILE A 187 3.90 13.82 -14.95
CA ILE A 187 3.98 15.26 -14.70
C ILE A 187 3.11 16.03 -15.69
N VAL A 188 3.19 15.74 -17.00
CA VAL A 188 2.31 16.36 -18.01
C VAL A 188 0.86 16.17 -17.62
N HIS A 189 0.48 14.91 -17.33
CA HIS A 189 -0.89 14.56 -17.01
C HIS A 189 -1.38 15.23 -15.71
N GLN A 190 -0.53 15.39 -14.70
CA GLN A 190 -0.95 16.03 -13.45
C GLN A 190 -1.05 17.56 -13.59
N ILE A 191 0.00 18.20 -14.10
CA ILE A 191 0.08 19.67 -14.17
C ILE A 191 -0.94 20.25 -15.15
N SER A 192 -1.26 19.55 -16.24
CA SER A 192 -2.32 19.98 -17.18
C SER A 192 -3.70 20.12 -16.52
N ASN A 193 -3.91 19.43 -15.40
CA ASN A 193 -5.17 19.46 -14.66
C ASN A 193 -5.17 20.42 -13.46
N TRP A 194 -4.09 21.18 -13.26
CA TRP A 194 -3.99 22.15 -12.16
C TRP A 194 -4.50 23.51 -12.61
N LYS A 195 -5.32 24.15 -11.75
CA LYS A 195 -5.81 25.52 -11.98
C LYS A 195 -5.22 26.46 -10.96
N PHE A 196 -4.32 27.32 -11.44
CA PHE A 196 -3.69 28.37 -10.63
C PHE A 196 -4.57 29.61 -10.60
N HIS A 197 -4.66 30.22 -9.42
CA HIS A 197 -5.46 31.43 -9.20
C HIS A 197 -4.54 32.59 -8.80
N PRO A 198 -4.84 33.82 -9.25
CA PRO A 198 -4.07 34.99 -8.86
C PRO A 198 -4.12 35.17 -7.34
N SER A 199 -2.98 35.57 -6.76
CA SER A 199 -2.86 35.90 -5.34
C SER A 199 -2.66 37.41 -5.19
N LYS A 200 -3.36 38.02 -4.22
CA LYS A 200 -3.23 39.45 -3.89
C LYS A 200 -1.83 39.81 -3.37
N THR A 201 -1.13 38.84 -2.80
CA THR A 201 0.20 39.01 -2.21
C THR A 201 1.24 38.16 -2.95
N PRO A 202 2.52 38.58 -2.97
CA PRO A 202 3.60 37.79 -3.58
C PRO A 202 3.70 36.41 -2.94
N VAL A 203 3.45 35.35 -3.73
CA VAL A 203 3.39 33.97 -3.23
C VAL A 203 4.76 33.50 -2.72
N HIS A 204 5.85 33.86 -3.40
CA HIS A 204 7.21 33.50 -2.97
C HIS A 204 7.56 34.04 -1.58
N LYS A 205 7.22 35.30 -1.27
CA LYS A 205 7.46 35.89 0.06
C LYS A 205 6.71 35.12 1.15
N ARG A 206 5.47 34.71 0.87
CA ARG A 206 4.69 33.86 1.79
C ARG A 206 5.31 32.49 1.98
N PHE A 207 5.79 31.86 0.90
CA PHE A 207 6.43 30.55 0.98
C PHE A 207 7.69 30.61 1.85
N ILE A 208 8.58 31.56 1.58
CA ILE A 208 9.84 31.73 2.32
C ILE A 208 9.56 32.06 3.79
N ALA A 209 8.62 32.98 4.07
CA ALA A 209 8.25 33.31 5.45
C ALA A 209 7.66 32.10 6.19
N ALA A 210 6.79 31.32 5.54
CA ALA A 210 6.20 30.12 6.14
C ALA A 210 7.26 29.05 6.41
N LEU A 211 8.21 28.87 5.49
CA LEU A 211 9.30 27.91 5.62
C LEU A 211 10.28 28.30 6.74
N SER A 212 10.68 29.58 6.79
CA SER A 212 11.54 30.10 7.86
C SER A 212 10.87 30.00 9.22
N ASN A 213 9.57 30.36 9.31
CA ASN A 213 8.82 30.21 10.55
C ASN A 213 8.76 28.75 11.01
N GLN A 214 8.51 27.80 10.10
CA GLN A 214 8.52 26.38 10.43
C GLN A 214 9.89 25.91 10.92
N ASN A 215 10.97 26.29 10.22
CA ASN A 215 12.33 25.91 10.61
C ASN A 215 12.70 26.51 11.98
N ASN A 216 12.27 27.74 12.26
CA ASN A 216 12.48 28.39 13.56
C ASN A 216 11.70 27.68 14.68
N VAL A 217 10.44 27.30 14.45
CA VAL A 217 9.65 26.52 15.42
C VAL A 217 10.32 25.17 15.70
N LEU A 218 10.73 24.45 14.65
CA LEU A 218 11.42 23.17 14.81
C LEU A 218 12.74 23.32 15.55
N ARG A 219 13.51 24.37 15.24
CA ARG A 219 14.77 24.67 15.93
C ARG A 219 14.53 24.98 17.41
N SER A 220 13.55 25.83 17.74
CA SER A 220 13.19 26.16 19.12
C SER A 220 12.83 24.90 19.92
N VAL A 221 11.98 24.04 19.36
CA VAL A 221 11.59 22.78 20.02
C VAL A 221 12.80 21.87 20.29
N ILE A 222 13.73 21.77 19.33
CA ILE A 222 14.94 20.96 19.51
C ILE A 222 15.89 21.58 20.54
N GLU A 223 16.03 22.90 20.54
CA GLU A 223 16.85 23.63 21.52
C GLU A 223 16.26 23.58 22.94
N GLU A 224 14.94 23.46 23.06
CA GLU A 224 14.23 23.31 24.33
C GLU A 224 14.34 21.89 24.92
N LEU A 225 14.59 20.85 24.10
CA LEU A 225 14.65 19.45 24.57
C LEU A 225 15.57 19.22 25.79
N PRO A 226 16.80 19.74 25.84
CA PRO A 226 17.70 19.51 26.98
C PRO A 226 17.25 20.19 28.26
N ILE A 227 16.49 21.29 28.17
CA ILE A 227 16.03 22.09 29.32
C ILE A 227 14.56 21.85 29.65
N TYR A 228 13.86 20.99 28.89
CA TYR A 228 12.42 20.77 29.02
C TYR A 228 12.00 20.39 30.45
N VAL A 229 12.83 19.60 31.14
CA VAL A 229 12.60 19.20 32.55
C VAL A 229 12.73 20.39 33.50
N ASN A 230 13.57 21.38 33.18
CA ASN A 230 13.77 22.58 34.00
C ASN A 230 12.70 23.65 33.75
N LEU A 231 11.95 23.54 32.64
CA LEU A 231 10.84 24.43 32.31
C LEU A 231 9.51 23.98 32.94
N ILE A 232 9.48 22.77 33.49
CA ILE A 232 8.31 22.18 34.13
C ILE A 232 8.58 22.11 35.63
N ASP A 233 7.64 22.62 36.43
CA ASP A 233 7.62 22.38 37.86
C ASP A 233 7.25 20.92 38.13
N MET A 234 8.28 20.07 38.13
CA MET A 234 8.12 18.62 38.32
C MET A 234 7.58 18.29 39.71
N ASP A 235 7.81 19.13 40.72
CA ASP A 235 7.30 18.93 42.08
C ASP A 235 5.80 19.16 42.15
N LEU A 236 5.31 20.23 41.50
CA LEU A 236 3.88 20.47 41.38
C LEU A 236 3.19 19.38 40.54
N VAL A 237 3.79 19.01 39.41
CA VAL A 237 3.27 17.93 38.54
C VAL A 237 3.21 16.61 39.30
N ALA A 238 4.24 16.27 40.08
CA ALA A 238 4.26 15.08 40.91
C ALA A 238 3.16 15.16 41.98
N LYS A 239 3.06 16.27 42.72
CA LYS A 239 2.07 16.45 43.78
C LYS A 239 0.64 16.28 43.28
N VAL A 240 0.32 16.80 42.10
CA VAL A 240 -1.02 16.69 41.50
C VAL A 240 -1.30 15.26 41.01
N ASN A 241 -0.31 14.59 40.42
CA ASN A 241 -0.52 13.30 39.76
C ASN A 241 -0.29 12.07 40.66
N ILE A 242 0.47 12.18 41.76
CA ILE A 242 0.74 11.08 42.70
C ILE A 242 -0.55 10.35 43.11
N PRO A 243 -1.62 11.02 43.58
CA PRO A 243 -2.84 10.33 44.02
C PRO A 243 -3.52 9.53 42.90
N ALA A 244 -3.47 10.03 41.66
CA ALA A 244 -4.04 9.36 40.50
C ALA A 244 -3.21 8.13 40.10
N ILE A 245 -1.88 8.24 40.15
CA ILE A 245 -0.94 7.15 39.88
C ILE A 245 -1.07 6.05 40.94
N GLU A 246 -1.14 6.41 42.22
CA GLU A 246 -1.33 5.44 43.32
C GLU A 246 -2.67 4.71 43.22
N ARG A 247 -3.75 5.45 42.91
CA ARG A 247 -5.06 4.84 42.66
C ARG A 247 -5.02 3.89 41.46
N SER A 248 -4.35 4.29 40.38
CA SER A 248 -4.17 3.44 39.20
C SER A 248 -3.38 2.17 39.54
N LYS A 249 -2.30 2.30 40.32
CA LYS A 249 -1.48 1.18 40.81
C LYS A 249 -2.33 0.20 41.63
N LYS A 250 -3.08 0.70 42.61
CA LYS A 250 -3.97 -0.13 43.44
C LYS A 250 -5.03 -0.84 42.60
N ASN A 251 -5.65 -0.15 41.65
CA ASN A 251 -6.63 -0.76 40.75
C ASN A 251 -6.01 -1.89 39.89
N MET A 252 -4.76 -1.72 39.46
CA MET A 252 -4.04 -2.77 38.72
C MET A 252 -3.70 -3.97 39.60
N GLU A 253 -3.29 -3.74 40.85
CA GLU A 253 -3.04 -4.80 41.84
C GLU A 253 -4.32 -5.58 42.16
N ASP A 254 -5.42 -4.87 42.47
CA ASP A 254 -6.74 -5.47 42.72
C ASP A 254 -7.23 -6.28 41.51
N TYR A 255 -7.01 -5.76 40.30
CA TYR A 255 -7.34 -6.47 39.07
C TYR A 255 -6.50 -7.74 38.89
N ALA A 256 -5.19 -7.68 39.16
CA ALA A 256 -4.30 -8.84 39.08
C ALA A 256 -4.71 -9.95 40.06
N ILE A 257 -5.09 -9.58 41.30
CA ILE A 257 -5.60 -10.52 42.31
C ILE A 257 -6.91 -11.16 41.82
N LYS A 258 -7.86 -10.34 41.36
CA LYS A 258 -9.15 -10.84 40.80
C LYS A 258 -8.93 -11.79 39.63
N LEU A 259 -7.94 -11.52 38.77
CA LEU A 259 -7.60 -12.37 37.64
C LEU A 259 -7.00 -13.71 38.08
N GLN A 260 -6.12 -13.71 39.09
CA GLN A 260 -5.58 -14.94 39.67
C GLN A 260 -6.69 -15.79 40.31
N GLU A 261 -7.57 -15.17 41.09
CA GLU A 261 -8.71 -15.85 41.70
C GLU A 261 -9.68 -16.42 40.65
N TYR A 262 -9.94 -15.68 39.57
CA TYR A 262 -10.75 -16.17 38.46
C TYR A 262 -10.11 -17.40 37.81
N ASN A 263 -8.81 -17.33 37.48
CA ASN A 263 -8.09 -18.44 36.87
C ASN A 263 -8.05 -19.68 37.79
N ASN A 264 -7.93 -19.48 39.10
CA ASN A 264 -7.96 -20.57 40.08
C ASN A 264 -9.36 -21.20 40.24
N LYS A 265 -10.44 -20.44 39.97
CA LYS A 265 -11.84 -20.93 39.98
C LYS A 265 -12.23 -21.63 38.69
N VAL A 266 -11.54 -21.35 37.58
CA VAL A 266 -11.65 -22.15 36.36
C VAL A 266 -10.82 -23.43 36.55
N SER A 267 -11.31 -24.34 37.41
CA SER A 267 -10.86 -25.72 37.36
C SER A 267 -11.16 -26.23 35.95
N VAL A 268 -10.10 -26.56 35.22
CA VAL A 268 -10.15 -27.31 33.97
C VAL A 268 -11.01 -28.54 34.26
N LYS A 269 -12.26 -28.54 33.78
CA LYS A 269 -13.10 -29.73 33.82
C LYS A 269 -12.35 -30.83 33.10
N ASP A 270 -12.08 -31.89 33.86
CA ASP A 270 -11.55 -33.19 33.48
C ASP A 270 -11.50 -33.44 31.98
N ILE A 271 -10.30 -33.34 31.41
CA ILE A 271 -9.96 -34.12 30.22
C ILE A 271 -9.96 -35.58 30.71
N LYS A 272 -11.04 -36.30 30.43
CA LYS A 272 -11.06 -37.76 30.58
C LYS A 272 -9.87 -38.33 29.81
N PRO A 273 -8.96 -39.09 30.45
CA PRO A 273 -7.96 -39.84 29.72
C PRO A 273 -8.68 -41.02 29.07
N THR A 274 -8.80 -40.99 27.74
CA THR A 274 -9.09 -42.21 26.99
C THR A 274 -7.78 -42.99 26.90
N ASP A 275 -7.72 -44.10 27.63
CA ASP A 275 -6.73 -45.15 27.40
C ASP A 275 -6.79 -45.60 25.94
N GLU A 276 -5.65 -45.60 25.25
CA GLU A 276 -5.11 -46.78 24.56
C GLU A 276 -3.71 -46.49 23.96
N THR A 277 -2.71 -47.08 24.61
CA THR A 277 -1.55 -47.80 24.04
C THR A 277 -0.61 -47.11 23.03
N LYS A 278 0.61 -46.75 23.47
CA LYS A 278 1.80 -47.63 23.43
C LYS A 278 3.06 -46.92 23.91
N THR A 279 3.76 -47.66 24.76
CA THR A 279 5.05 -47.42 25.41
C THR A 279 6.16 -47.12 24.40
N GLN A 280 6.95 -46.07 24.64
CA GLN A 280 8.41 -46.18 24.51
C GLN A 280 9.12 -45.14 25.39
N LYS A 281 10.02 -45.66 26.22
CA LYS A 281 10.98 -44.94 27.05
C LYS A 281 11.86 -44.06 26.17
N ASP A 282 12.21 -42.86 26.61
CA ASP A 282 13.56 -42.58 27.12
C ASP A 282 13.84 -41.08 27.35
N THR A 283 14.45 -40.83 28.51
CA THR A 283 15.37 -39.75 28.88
C THR A 283 15.07 -38.28 28.54
N VAL A 284 14.81 -37.56 29.64
CA VAL A 284 15.12 -36.15 29.89
C VAL A 284 16.53 -35.77 29.43
N LYS A 285 16.65 -34.80 28.50
CA LYS A 285 17.72 -33.78 28.50
C LYS A 285 17.25 -32.44 27.92
N SER A 286 17.16 -31.46 28.81
CA SER A 286 17.49 -30.03 28.64
C SER A 286 17.82 -29.55 27.21
N SER A 287 16.93 -28.76 26.59
CA SER A 287 17.30 -27.89 25.47
C SER A 287 17.59 -26.47 25.96
N LYS A 288 18.88 -26.19 26.13
CA LYS A 288 19.42 -24.83 26.07
C LYS A 288 19.29 -24.31 24.64
N TYR A 289 18.96 -23.03 24.54
CA TYR A 289 19.11 -22.20 23.36
C TYR A 289 20.45 -22.46 22.66
N SER A 290 20.39 -22.78 21.37
CA SER A 290 21.48 -22.50 20.43
C SER A 290 20.90 -22.21 19.06
N ASN A 291 21.23 -21.02 18.55
CA ASN A 291 21.11 -20.60 17.17
C ASN A 291 21.54 -21.72 16.22
N LEU A 292 20.74 -22.00 15.19
CA LEU A 292 21.30 -22.43 13.92
C LEU A 292 20.42 -21.96 12.76
N MET A 293 21.08 -21.23 11.86
CA MET A 293 20.62 -20.97 10.51
C MET A 293 20.11 -22.23 9.83
N GLN A 294 18.96 -22.15 9.16
CA GLN A 294 18.61 -23.10 8.10
C GLN A 294 18.13 -22.37 6.85
N GLN A 295 19.05 -22.32 5.90
CA GLN A 295 18.90 -22.65 4.49
C GLN A 295 17.58 -22.29 3.80
N LYS A 296 17.69 -21.26 2.94
CA LYS A 296 16.81 -21.02 1.80
C LYS A 296 16.87 -22.23 0.85
N HIS A 297 15.82 -23.05 0.85
CA HIS A 297 15.52 -23.90 -0.30
C HIS A 297 14.72 -23.09 -1.32
N THR A 298 15.41 -22.68 -2.38
CA THR A 298 14.81 -22.28 -3.65
C THR A 298 14.32 -23.53 -4.36
N THR A 299 13.02 -23.71 -4.52
CA THR A 299 12.47 -24.72 -5.44
C THR A 299 11.85 -24.04 -6.65
N SER A 300 12.59 -24.19 -7.75
CA SER A 300 12.22 -23.89 -9.12
C SER A 300 10.89 -24.56 -9.50
N ARG A 301 10.00 -23.77 -10.09
CA ARG A 301 8.70 -24.20 -10.61
C ARG A 301 8.89 -24.53 -12.09
N TYR A 302 9.21 -25.77 -12.42
CA TYR A 302 8.87 -26.45 -13.70
C TYR A 302 9.52 -27.83 -13.70
N GLN A 303 8.72 -28.87 -13.45
CA GLN A 303 8.94 -30.20 -14.02
C GLN A 303 7.62 -30.96 -13.97
N GLY A 304 7.04 -31.16 -15.15
CA GLY A 304 5.97 -32.11 -15.34
C GLY A 304 6.56 -33.51 -15.39
N THR A 305 5.96 -34.44 -14.65
CA THR A 305 6.13 -35.87 -14.89
C THR A 305 4.79 -36.54 -14.73
N SER A 306 4.29 -37.02 -15.87
CA SER A 306 3.27 -38.04 -16.01
C SER A 306 3.59 -39.24 -15.11
N LYS A 307 2.63 -39.67 -14.28
CA LYS A 307 2.59 -41.03 -13.76
C LYS A 307 1.18 -41.60 -13.93
N ARG A 308 1.03 -42.36 -15.02
CA ARG A 308 0.15 -43.52 -15.11
C ARG A 308 0.45 -44.46 -13.94
N HIS A 309 -0.57 -44.84 -13.18
CA HIS A 309 -0.60 -46.15 -12.54
C HIS A 309 -1.93 -46.84 -12.84
N THR A 310 -1.76 -48.11 -13.15
CA THR A 310 -2.67 -49.13 -13.66
C THR A 310 -3.73 -49.59 -12.64
N PRO A 311 -4.82 -50.22 -13.11
CA PRO A 311 -5.98 -50.57 -12.30
C PRO A 311 -5.80 -51.93 -11.62
N THR A 312 -6.36 -52.08 -10.43
CA THR A 312 -6.67 -53.39 -9.83
C THR A 312 -8.17 -53.47 -9.52
N PRO A 313 -8.82 -54.61 -9.83
CA PRO A 313 -10.28 -54.74 -9.83
C PRO A 313 -10.81 -55.27 -8.50
N ASN A 314 -12.14 -55.16 -8.33
CA ASN A 314 -12.98 -55.79 -7.31
C ASN A 314 -13.14 -55.03 -5.99
N ALA A 315 -14.07 -54.07 -5.98
CA ALA A 315 -15.17 -54.06 -5.03
C ALA A 315 -16.35 -53.29 -5.64
N MET A 316 -17.35 -54.05 -6.09
CA MET A 316 -18.67 -53.51 -6.42
C MET A 316 -19.35 -53.04 -5.14
N SER A 317 -19.48 -51.73 -4.94
CA SER A 317 -20.75 -51.21 -4.43
C SER A 317 -21.02 -49.85 -5.06
N SER A 318 -22.09 -49.86 -5.82
CA SER A 318 -22.75 -48.77 -6.49
C SER A 318 -23.20 -47.73 -5.48
N GLN A 319 -22.77 -46.48 -5.62
CA GLN A 319 -23.70 -45.37 -5.77
C GLN A 319 -22.99 -44.12 -6.27
N ASP A 320 -23.43 -43.71 -7.46
CA ASP A 320 -23.19 -42.43 -8.10
C ASP A 320 -23.19 -41.25 -7.12
N LYS A 321 -22.02 -40.68 -6.82
CA LYS A 321 -21.91 -39.24 -6.65
C LYS A 321 -21.43 -38.64 -7.97
N ARG A 322 -22.40 -38.52 -8.88
CA ARG A 322 -22.38 -37.50 -9.93
C ARG A 322 -21.87 -36.21 -9.28
N THR A 323 -20.71 -35.74 -9.71
CA THR A 323 -20.27 -34.37 -9.54
C THR A 323 -21.19 -33.50 -10.39
N THR A 324 -22.44 -33.31 -9.93
CA THR A 324 -23.25 -32.18 -10.32
C THR A 324 -22.47 -30.95 -9.90
N HIS A 325 -21.96 -30.21 -10.89
CA HIS A 325 -21.56 -28.82 -10.71
C HIS A 325 -22.79 -28.03 -10.28
N HIS A 326 -23.15 -28.13 -9.00
CA HIS A 326 -24.09 -27.23 -8.37
C HIS A 326 -23.45 -25.85 -8.42
N TYR A 327 -24.00 -24.97 -9.25
CA TYR A 327 -23.78 -23.55 -9.12
C TYR A 327 -24.22 -23.18 -7.69
N ALA A 328 -23.25 -22.97 -6.80
CA ALA A 328 -23.54 -22.49 -5.46
C ALA A 328 -24.28 -21.15 -5.59
N SER A 329 -25.51 -21.09 -5.08
CA SER A 329 -26.28 -19.87 -5.10
C SER A 329 -25.60 -18.80 -4.23
N SER A 330 -25.99 -17.53 -4.39
CA SER A 330 -25.48 -16.47 -3.52
C SER A 330 -25.77 -16.75 -2.04
N GLU A 331 -26.86 -17.45 -1.74
CA GLU A 331 -27.23 -17.81 -0.38
C GLU A 331 -26.37 -18.95 0.17
N ASP A 332 -25.99 -19.93 -0.68
CA ASP A 332 -25.08 -21.01 -0.31
C ASP A 332 -23.67 -20.46 -0.01
N ILE A 333 -23.19 -19.52 -0.84
CA ILE A 333 -21.89 -18.86 -0.64
C ILE A 333 -21.90 -18.06 0.67
N LYS A 334 -22.98 -17.32 0.93
CA LYS A 334 -23.14 -16.55 2.17
C LYS A 334 -23.17 -17.47 3.38
N SER A 335 -24.00 -18.52 3.35
CA SER A 335 -24.13 -19.52 4.41
C SER A 335 -22.80 -20.21 4.71
N TYR A 336 -22.05 -20.58 3.67
CA TYR A 336 -20.70 -21.15 3.82
C TYR A 336 -19.71 -20.16 4.46
N CYS A 337 -19.73 -18.89 4.06
CA CYS A 337 -18.85 -17.89 4.67
C CYS A 337 -19.21 -17.65 6.16
N MET A 338 -20.51 -17.59 6.48
CA MET A 338 -21.01 -17.52 7.85
C MET A 338 -20.57 -18.72 8.69
N ALA A 339 -20.66 -19.93 8.13
CA ALA A 339 -20.15 -21.16 8.73
C ALA A 339 -18.64 -21.05 9.04
N THR A 340 -17.84 -20.54 8.10
CA THR A 340 -16.40 -20.35 8.36
C THR A 340 -16.11 -19.35 9.47
N ILE A 341 -16.91 -18.29 9.60
CA ILE A 341 -16.76 -17.31 10.68
C ILE A 341 -17.10 -17.95 12.03
N LYS A 342 -18.21 -18.70 12.11
CA LYS A 342 -18.63 -19.40 13.35
C LYS A 342 -17.60 -20.43 13.81
N ALA A 343 -17.19 -21.33 12.92
CA ALA A 343 -16.15 -22.31 13.24
C ALA A 343 -14.84 -21.64 13.68
N THR A 344 -14.51 -20.48 13.11
CA THR A 344 -13.30 -19.72 13.50
C THR A 344 -13.46 -19.10 14.89
N ILE A 345 -14.66 -18.62 15.24
CA ILE A 345 -14.96 -18.12 16.60
C ILE A 345 -14.76 -19.26 17.62
N ASP A 346 -15.19 -20.48 17.31
CA ASP A 346 -15.02 -21.64 18.21
C ASP A 346 -13.54 -21.99 18.41
N VAL A 347 -12.76 -22.04 17.33
CA VAL A 347 -11.31 -22.31 17.39
C VAL A 347 -10.53 -21.20 18.11
N VAL A 348 -10.92 -19.93 17.96
CA VAL A 348 -10.31 -18.83 18.73
C VAL A 348 -10.77 -18.88 20.18
N SER A 349 -11.96 -19.42 20.47
CA SER A 349 -12.50 -19.56 21.82
C SER A 349 -11.92 -20.72 22.61
N SER A 350 -11.45 -21.77 21.95
CA SER A 350 -10.68 -22.85 22.58
C SER A 350 -9.24 -22.44 22.92
N LYS A 351 -8.73 -21.34 22.35
CA LYS A 351 -7.43 -20.76 22.68
C LYS A 351 -7.53 -19.75 23.82
N SER A 352 -6.41 -19.43 24.45
CA SER A 352 -6.35 -18.42 25.51
C SER A 352 -6.74 -17.04 24.97
N ALA A 353 -7.58 -16.33 25.72
CA ALA A 353 -8.08 -15.00 25.37
C ALA A 353 -6.95 -13.97 25.17
N TYR A 354 -5.80 -14.17 25.81
CA TYR A 354 -4.64 -13.27 25.74
C TYR A 354 -3.59 -13.69 24.69
N GLN A 355 -3.77 -14.85 24.06
CA GLN A 355 -2.82 -15.33 23.06
C GLN A 355 -2.96 -14.52 21.77
N ILE A 356 -1.83 -14.02 21.26
CA ILE A 356 -1.79 -13.41 19.92
C ILE A 356 -2.10 -14.52 18.91
N THR A 357 -3.23 -14.37 18.23
CA THR A 357 -3.74 -15.34 17.28
C THR A 357 -3.96 -14.67 15.94
N ARG A 358 -3.54 -15.34 14.88
CA ARG A 358 -3.91 -14.99 13.51
C ARG A 358 -4.95 -15.99 13.03
N ALA A 359 -6.16 -15.49 12.78
CA ALA A 359 -7.29 -16.27 12.28
C ALA A 359 -7.58 -15.95 10.81
N TYR A 360 -8.16 -16.90 10.09
CA TYR A 360 -8.55 -16.73 8.70
C TYR A 360 -10.01 -17.14 8.49
N VAL A 361 -10.75 -16.33 7.73
CA VAL A 361 -12.15 -16.60 7.39
C VAL A 361 -12.39 -16.40 5.90
N LYS A 362 -13.38 -17.12 5.35
CA LYS A 362 -13.83 -16.92 3.97
C LYS A 362 -14.99 -15.93 3.95
N TYR A 363 -15.02 -15.09 2.92
CA TYR A 363 -16.00 -14.02 2.76
C TYR A 363 -16.48 -13.94 1.31
N PRO A 364 -17.77 -13.64 1.03
CA PRO A 364 -18.28 -13.60 -0.34
C PRO A 364 -17.58 -12.53 -1.16
N ARG A 365 -17.13 -12.89 -2.37
CA ARG A 365 -16.47 -11.93 -3.27
C ARG A 365 -17.41 -10.80 -3.69
N THR A 366 -18.70 -11.06 -3.79
CA THR A 366 -19.74 -10.07 -4.19
C THR A 366 -19.88 -8.93 -3.19
N CYS A 367 -19.56 -9.15 -1.91
CA CYS A 367 -19.71 -8.17 -0.84
C CYS A 367 -18.37 -7.56 -0.40
N ILE A 368 -17.28 -7.86 -1.10
CA ILE A 368 -15.93 -7.49 -0.65
C ILE A 368 -15.68 -5.97 -0.73
N ASP A 369 -16.26 -5.29 -1.71
CA ASP A 369 -16.08 -3.84 -1.89
C ASP A 369 -16.74 -3.05 -0.75
N SER A 370 -17.92 -3.48 -0.30
CA SER A 370 -18.57 -2.92 0.89
C SER A 370 -17.74 -3.17 2.16
N LEU A 371 -17.07 -4.33 2.26
CA LEU A 371 -16.15 -4.60 3.36
C LEU A 371 -14.94 -3.67 3.33
N TYR A 372 -14.33 -3.42 2.16
CA TYR A 372 -13.21 -2.48 2.02
C TYR A 372 -13.52 -1.10 2.58
N GLN A 373 -14.74 -0.60 2.36
CA GLN A 373 -15.19 0.70 2.89
C GLN A 373 -15.26 0.72 4.42
N LYS A 374 -15.56 -0.42 5.06
CA LYS A 374 -15.70 -0.55 6.53
C LYS A 374 -14.48 -1.13 7.25
N LEU A 375 -13.42 -1.51 6.53
CA LEU A 375 -12.25 -2.13 7.16
C LEU A 375 -11.59 -1.25 8.23
N ALA A 376 -11.54 0.07 8.02
CA ALA A 376 -10.95 0.99 8.99
C ALA A 376 -11.76 1.03 10.30
N GLU A 377 -13.09 1.08 10.20
CA GLU A 377 -14.01 1.02 11.34
C GLU A 377 -13.85 -0.30 12.11
N LEU A 378 -13.86 -1.43 11.40
CA LEU A 378 -13.69 -2.76 11.99
C LEU A 378 -12.34 -2.90 12.72
N ARG A 379 -11.24 -2.38 12.14
CA ARG A 379 -9.91 -2.40 12.77
C ARG A 379 -9.88 -1.56 14.05
N ASN A 380 -10.46 -0.36 14.00
CA ASN A 380 -10.50 0.54 15.16
C ASN A 380 -11.36 -0.04 16.28
N GLU A 381 -12.52 -0.60 15.96
CA GLU A 381 -13.44 -1.12 16.96
C GLU A 381 -12.94 -2.43 17.61
N SER A 382 -12.33 -3.30 16.81
CA SER A 382 -11.80 -4.57 17.33
C SER A 382 -10.39 -4.47 17.89
N ASN A 383 -9.64 -3.41 17.58
CA ASN A 383 -8.20 -3.31 17.84
C ASN A 383 -7.42 -4.52 17.27
N CYS A 384 -7.83 -4.99 16.09
CA CYS A 384 -7.18 -6.05 15.33
C CYS A 384 -6.64 -5.52 14.00
N ASN A 385 -5.56 -6.14 13.52
CA ASN A 385 -5.13 -5.97 12.14
C ASN A 385 -5.94 -6.89 11.22
N ILE A 386 -6.84 -6.32 10.42
CA ILE A 386 -7.73 -7.04 9.50
C ILE A 386 -7.29 -6.79 8.06
N VAL A 387 -6.90 -7.82 7.32
CA VAL A 387 -6.40 -7.70 5.95
C VAL A 387 -7.10 -8.69 5.03
N ILE A 388 -7.60 -8.22 3.89
CA ILE A 388 -8.10 -9.10 2.83
C ILE A 388 -6.88 -9.64 2.06
N LEU A 389 -6.70 -10.96 2.04
CA LEU A 389 -5.55 -11.59 1.40
C LEU A 389 -5.65 -11.48 -0.12
N ASN A 390 -4.51 -11.19 -0.75
CA ASN A 390 -4.37 -11.28 -2.20
C ASN A 390 -4.22 -12.76 -2.60
N ILE A 391 -4.55 -13.10 -3.85
CA ILE A 391 -4.43 -14.46 -4.42
C ILE A 391 -3.03 -15.04 -4.17
N GLN A 392 -1.99 -14.20 -4.18
CA GLN A 392 -0.60 -14.60 -3.94
C GLN A 392 -0.35 -15.07 -2.50
N THR A 393 -1.09 -14.56 -1.51
CA THR A 393 -0.89 -14.85 -0.06
C THR A 393 -1.97 -15.76 0.52
N VAL A 394 -2.97 -16.20 -0.27
CA VAL A 394 -4.04 -17.12 0.20
C VAL A 394 -3.48 -18.43 0.75
N HIS A 395 -2.34 -18.91 0.25
CA HIS A 395 -1.69 -20.14 0.72
C HIS A 395 -1.34 -20.11 2.22
N GLU A 396 -1.16 -18.93 2.82
CA GLU A 396 -0.93 -18.76 4.27
C GLU A 396 -2.12 -19.21 5.12
N SER A 397 -3.31 -19.30 4.53
CA SER A 397 -4.56 -19.69 5.21
C SER A 397 -4.92 -21.17 5.04
N THR A 398 -4.22 -21.92 4.19
CA THR A 398 -4.58 -23.31 3.86
C THR A 398 -4.56 -24.21 5.09
N ALA A 399 -3.46 -24.19 5.85
CA ALA A 399 -3.33 -24.97 7.09
C ALA A 399 -4.36 -24.57 8.17
N TRP A 400 -4.85 -23.33 8.14
CA TRP A 400 -5.91 -22.90 9.06
C TRP A 400 -7.24 -23.54 8.67
N PHE A 401 -7.60 -23.53 7.40
CA PHE A 401 -8.87 -24.09 6.92
C PHE A 401 -8.90 -25.62 6.95
N GLU A 402 -7.76 -26.30 6.80
CA GLU A 402 -7.66 -27.76 6.96
C GLU A 402 -7.99 -28.22 8.38
N ASN A 403 -7.70 -27.38 9.38
CA ASN A 403 -8.00 -27.64 10.79
C ASN A 403 -9.38 -27.11 11.22
N LEU A 404 -10.12 -26.46 10.31
CA LEU A 404 -11.41 -25.85 10.61
C LEU A 404 -12.52 -26.84 10.29
N ASN A 405 -13.32 -27.23 11.29
CA ASN A 405 -14.46 -28.11 11.05
C ASN A 405 -15.63 -27.35 10.42
N THR A 406 -15.55 -27.07 9.11
CA THR A 406 -16.62 -26.36 8.39
C THR A 406 -17.78 -27.27 8.00
N GLU A 407 -17.59 -28.59 8.06
CA GLU A 407 -18.58 -29.59 7.67
C GLU A 407 -19.76 -29.65 8.66
N GLU A 408 -19.54 -29.26 9.92
CA GLU A 408 -20.60 -29.11 10.93
C GLU A 408 -21.58 -27.97 10.62
N TYR A 409 -21.17 -26.99 9.80
CA TYR A 409 -21.88 -25.72 9.64
C TYR A 409 -22.34 -25.42 8.21
N ALA A 410 -21.85 -26.15 7.19
CA ALA A 410 -22.29 -25.97 5.80
C ALA A 410 -22.12 -27.25 4.96
N SER A 411 -23.14 -27.59 4.16
CA SER A 411 -23.16 -28.80 3.32
C SER A 411 -22.50 -28.63 1.95
N ILE A 412 -22.22 -27.39 1.52
CA ILE A 412 -21.71 -27.06 0.18
C ILE A 412 -20.46 -26.19 0.30
N VAL A 413 -19.37 -26.59 -0.38
CA VAL A 413 -18.14 -25.81 -0.49
C VAL A 413 -18.15 -25.02 -1.81
N PRO A 414 -18.23 -23.67 -1.78
CA PRO A 414 -18.24 -22.86 -2.98
C PRO A 414 -16.87 -22.84 -3.68
N PRO A 415 -16.83 -22.59 -5.00
CA PRO A 415 -15.57 -22.51 -5.73
C PRO A 415 -14.69 -21.36 -5.21
N PRO A 416 -13.35 -21.50 -5.21
CA PRO A 416 -12.44 -20.45 -4.72
C PRO A 416 -12.60 -19.09 -5.39
N SER A 417 -13.14 -19.05 -6.62
CA SER A 417 -13.41 -17.82 -7.36
C SER A 417 -14.52 -16.95 -6.76
N ALA A 418 -15.45 -17.57 -6.01
CA ALA A 418 -16.62 -16.95 -5.40
C ALA A 418 -16.37 -16.36 -4.00
N VAL A 419 -15.22 -16.68 -3.40
CA VAL A 419 -14.85 -16.25 -2.05
C VAL A 419 -13.53 -15.47 -2.03
N ARG A 420 -13.31 -14.75 -0.95
CA ARG A 420 -12.05 -14.10 -0.57
C ARG A 420 -11.68 -14.51 0.84
N VAL A 421 -10.39 -14.50 1.14
CA VAL A 421 -9.90 -14.82 2.49
C VAL A 421 -9.55 -13.54 3.22
N ILE A 422 -10.01 -13.42 4.45
CA ILE A 422 -9.68 -12.32 5.34
C ILE A 422 -8.80 -12.88 6.45
N SER A 423 -7.67 -12.23 6.70
CA SER A 423 -6.80 -12.48 7.84
C SER A 423 -7.11 -11.48 8.95
N ILE A 424 -7.25 -11.98 10.17
CA ILE A 424 -7.50 -11.21 11.39
C ILE A 424 -6.38 -11.54 12.36
N GLY A 425 -5.51 -10.57 12.65
CA GLY A 425 -4.41 -10.71 13.61
C GLY A 425 -4.64 -9.83 14.83
N GLY A 426 -4.53 -10.41 16.02
CA GLY A 426 -4.67 -9.68 17.28
C GLY A 426 -4.66 -10.60 18.49
N VAL A 427 -4.99 -10.04 19.65
CA VAL A 427 -5.20 -10.79 20.89
C VAL A 427 -6.50 -11.60 20.77
N GLY A 428 -6.55 -12.83 21.29
CA GLY A 428 -7.67 -13.77 21.13
C GLY A 428 -9.06 -13.16 21.37
N GLU A 429 -9.25 -12.40 22.45
CA GLU A 429 -10.52 -11.73 22.75
C GLU A 429 -10.90 -10.67 21.69
N ASN A 430 -9.93 -9.88 21.25
CA ASN A 430 -10.12 -8.89 20.19
C ASN A 430 -10.44 -9.57 18.85
N CYS A 431 -9.81 -10.71 18.55
CA CYS A 431 -10.10 -11.51 17.37
C CYS A 431 -11.55 -12.03 17.39
N LYS A 432 -12.07 -12.49 18.54
CA LYS A 432 -13.50 -12.86 18.68
C LYS A 432 -14.41 -11.67 18.41
N ARG A 433 -14.08 -10.49 18.95
CA ARG A 433 -14.83 -9.27 18.69
C ARG A 433 -14.84 -8.92 17.20
N ALA A 434 -13.68 -8.96 16.54
CA ALA A 434 -13.56 -8.72 15.10
C ALA A 434 -14.41 -9.70 14.27
N LEU A 435 -14.39 -10.99 14.64
CA LEU A 435 -15.17 -12.03 13.97
C LEU A 435 -16.68 -11.82 14.12
N ARG A 436 -17.15 -11.42 15.31
CA ARG A 436 -18.57 -11.07 15.55
C ARG A 436 -18.99 -9.84 14.75
N LEU A 437 -18.16 -8.80 14.69
CA LEU A 437 -18.45 -7.61 13.88
C LEU A 437 -18.52 -7.95 12.39
N LEU A 438 -17.62 -8.80 11.90
CA LEU A 438 -17.63 -9.28 10.53
C LEU A 438 -18.86 -10.14 10.21
N GLN A 439 -19.27 -10.98 11.16
CA GLN A 439 -20.50 -11.77 11.08
C GLN A 439 -21.73 -10.85 10.93
N ASN A 440 -21.88 -9.88 11.86
CA ASN A 440 -22.99 -8.92 11.84
C ASN A 440 -23.01 -8.12 10.53
N PHE A 441 -21.83 -7.75 10.01
CA PHE A 441 -21.74 -7.04 8.74
C PHE A 441 -22.26 -7.90 7.58
N LEU A 442 -21.89 -9.17 7.52
CA LEU A 442 -22.37 -10.09 6.48
C LEU A 442 -23.87 -10.37 6.56
N GLU A 443 -24.44 -10.43 7.77
CA GLU A 443 -25.89 -10.56 7.99
C GLU A 443 -26.64 -9.31 7.49
N ASN A 444 -26.13 -8.12 7.83
CA ASN A 444 -26.80 -6.82 7.56
C ASN A 444 -26.71 -6.30 6.12
N ILE A 445 -25.77 -6.79 5.29
CA ILE A 445 -25.69 -6.38 3.87
C ILE A 445 -26.94 -6.83 3.07
N SER A 446 -27.74 -7.75 3.62
CA SER A 446 -28.94 -8.31 2.99
C SER A 446 -30.17 -7.40 2.95
N SER A 447 -30.14 -6.22 3.59
CA SER A 447 -31.34 -5.37 3.78
C SER A 447 -31.40 -4.10 2.90
N TYR A 448 -30.47 -3.90 1.97
CA TYR A 448 -30.59 -2.76 1.03
C TYR A 448 -31.48 -3.11 -0.18
N PRO A 449 -32.51 -2.30 -0.49
CA PRO A 449 -33.37 -2.53 -1.63
C PRO A 449 -32.57 -2.34 -2.92
N LYS A 450 -32.81 -3.22 -3.90
CA LYS A 450 -32.30 -3.08 -5.27
C LYS A 450 -32.67 -1.68 -5.80
N PRO A 451 -31.74 -0.94 -6.44
CA PRO A 451 -32.08 0.32 -7.07
C PRO A 451 -33.15 0.06 -8.14
N SER A 452 -34.28 0.76 -8.02
CA SER A 452 -35.30 0.81 -9.06
C SER A 452 -34.67 1.38 -10.32
N ILE A 453 -34.70 0.57 -11.38
CA ILE A 453 -34.40 1.01 -12.73
C ILE A 453 -35.56 1.93 -13.12
N HIS A 454 -35.36 3.24 -13.09
CA HIS A 454 -36.22 4.17 -13.81
C HIS A 454 -35.63 4.44 -15.20
N ALA A 455 -36.56 4.33 -16.16
CA ALA A 455 -36.53 4.50 -17.61
C ALA A 455 -35.43 5.40 -18.20
#